data_AF-A0A0E3QU05-F1
#
_entry.id   AF-A0A0E3QU05-F1
#
_cell.length_a   1.000
_cell.length_b   1.000
_cell.length_c   1.000
_cell.angle_alpha   90.00
_cell.angle_beta   90.00
_cell.angle_gamma   90.00
#
_symmetry.space_group_name_H-M   'P 1'
#
loop_
_entity.id
_entity.type
_entity.pdbx_description
1 polymer ?
#
loop_
_entity_poly.entity_id
_entity_poly.type
_entity_poly.pdbx_seq_one_letter_code
_entity_poly.pdbx_strand_id
1 'polypeptide(L)' 'MVTKLVASINGVSRVNINIPERTVNVAYDSRITDAYVIQMTLLKAGYKIVEEPGRLF' A
#
# COMPACT_ATOMS: atom_id res chain seq x y z
N MET A 1 12.38 -3.11 -4.69
CA MET A 1 11.15 -3.30 -5.49
C MET A 1 9.97 -2.95 -4.60
N VAL A 2 9.01 -2.14 -5.06
CA VAL A 2 7.92 -1.59 -4.23
C VAL A 2 7.13 -2.65 -3.47
N THR A 3 6.94 -3.84 -4.04
CA THR A 3 6.28 -4.98 -3.38
C THR A 3 7.00 -5.45 -2.14
N LYS A 4 8.32 -5.60 -2.19
CA LYS A 4 9.11 -6.05 -1.03
C LYS A 4 9.05 -5.03 0.10
N LEU A 5 9.02 -3.74 -0.23
CA LEU A 5 8.88 -2.68 0.75
C LEU A 5 7.52 -2.77 1.45
N VAL A 6 6.43 -2.83 0.70
CA VAL A 6 5.08 -2.91 1.28
C VAL A 6 4.87 -4.21 2.05
N ALA A 7 5.35 -5.34 1.53
CA ALA A 7 5.26 -6.64 2.21
C ALA A 7 6.10 -6.72 3.50
N SER A 8 7.10 -5.83 3.67
CA SER A 8 7.89 -5.75 4.91
C SER A 8 7.21 -4.98 6.03
N ILE A 9 6.12 -4.27 5.74
CA ILE A 9 5.37 -3.51 6.73
C ILE A 9 4.61 -4.50 7.62
N ASN A 10 4.80 -4.38 8.93
CA ASN A 10 4.11 -5.23 9.89
C ASN A 10 2.59 -5.04 9.80
N GLY A 11 1.84 -6.14 9.76
CA GLY A 11 0.39 -6.12 9.53
C GLY A 11 -0.03 -6.21 8.07
N VAL A 12 0.88 -6.06 7.09
CA VAL A 12 0.56 -6.34 5.68
C VAL A 12 0.51 -7.85 5.45
N SER A 13 -0.63 -8.31 4.96
CA SER A 13 -0.89 -9.73 4.70
C SER A 13 -0.74 -10.10 3.21
N ARG A 14 -1.04 -9.16 2.30
CA ARG A 14 -0.95 -9.41 0.85
C ARG A 14 -0.69 -8.12 0.09
N VAL A 15 0.12 -8.22 -0.96
CA VAL A 15 0.38 -7.14 -1.92
C VAL A 15 0.13 -7.68 -3.33
N ASN A 16 -0.71 -6.99 -4.10
CA ASN A 16 -0.99 -7.32 -5.50
C ASN A 16 -0.68 -6.11 -6.39
N ILE A 17 0.16 -6.28 -7.41
CA ILE A 17 0.47 -5.22 -8.36
C ILE A 17 -0.34 -5.44 -9.63
N ASN A 18 -1.03 -4.41 -10.09
CA ASN A 18 -1.54 -4.34 -11.44
C ASN A 18 -0.56 -3.50 -12.29
N ILE A 19 0.29 -4.17 -13.08
CA ILE A 19 1.31 -3.49 -13.90
C ILE A 19 0.67 -2.66 -15.03
N PRO A 20 -0.32 -3.18 -15.79
CA PRO A 20 -1.05 -2.39 -16.78
C PRO A 20 -1.65 -1.09 -16.22
N GLU A 21 -2.35 -1.17 -15.08
CA GLU A 21 -3.01 0.00 -14.48
C GLU A 21 -2.09 0.81 -13.56
N ARG A 22 -0.87 0.33 -13.31
CA ARG A 22 0.11 0.93 -12.38
C ARG A 22 -0.45 1.12 -10.96
N THR A 23 -1.35 0.25 -10.53
CA THR A 23 -1.95 0.27 -9.19
C THR A 23 -1.36 -0.82 -8.29
N VAL A 24 -1.31 -0.54 -6.99
CA VAL A 24 -0.89 -1.51 -5.96
C VAL A 24 -2.04 -1.67 -4.97
N ASN A 25 -2.53 -2.90 -4.86
CA ASN A 25 -3.56 -3.27 -3.89
C ASN A 25 -2.88 -3.92 -2.69
N VAL A 26 -3.18 -3.42 -1.49
CA VAL A 26 -2.57 -3.88 -0.24
C VAL A 26 -3.67 -4.34 0.70
N ALA A 27 -3.60 -5.59 1.13
CA ALA A 27 -4.44 -6.11 2.21
C ALA A 27 -3.61 -6.10 3.50
N TYR A 28 -4.14 -5.46 4.53
CA TYR A 28 -3.48 -5.29 5.82
C TYR A 28 -4.46 -5.50 6.96
N ASP A 29 -3.95 -5.89 8.13
CA ASP A 29 -4.70 -5.99 9.37
C ASP A 29 -4.79 -4.60 10.03
N SER A 30 -6.00 -4.04 10.07
CA SER A 30 -6.28 -2.72 10.64
C SER A 30 -6.05 -2.63 12.15
N ARG A 31 -5.83 -3.76 12.84
CA ARG A 31 -5.45 -3.81 14.26
C ARG A 31 -3.94 -3.62 14.48
N ILE A 32 -3.15 -3.78 13.43
CA ILE A 32 -1.67 -3.76 13.49
C ILE A 32 -1.10 -2.57 12.73
N THR A 33 -1.69 -2.23 11.58
CA THR A 33 -1.26 -1.11 10.74
C THR A 33 -2.46 -0.47 10.05
N ASP A 34 -2.27 0.71 9.48
CA ASP A 34 -3.31 1.44 8.78
C ASP A 34 -2.78 1.99 7.44
N ALA A 35 -3.71 2.47 6.60
CA ALA A 35 -3.37 3.02 5.31
C ALA A 35 -2.34 4.16 5.41
N TYR A 36 -2.42 5.02 6.42
CA TYR A 36 -1.54 6.16 6.59
C TYR A 36 -0.09 5.74 6.89
N VAL A 37 0.13 4.70 7.70
CA VAL A 37 1.46 4.12 7.95
C VAL A 37 2.06 3.54 6.67
N ILE A 38 1.26 2.80 5.90
CA ILE A 38 1.67 2.23 4.61
C ILE A 38 2.04 3.35 3.62
N GLN A 39 1.21 4.40 3.58
CA GLN A 39 1.43 5.56 2.74
C GLN A 39 2.72 6.32 3.11
N MET A 40 2.96 6.60 4.40
CA MET A 40 4.19 7.24 4.84
C MET A 40 5.44 6.45 4.48
N THR A 41 5.38 5.12 4.53
CA THR A 41 6.51 4.25 4.17
C THR A 41 6.82 4.36 2.67
N LEU A 42 5.78 4.41 1.84
CA LEU A 42 5.91 4.62 0.39
C LEU A 42 6.44 6.02 0.06
N LEU A 43 5.95 7.06 0.73
CA LEU A 43 6.44 8.44 0.56
C LEU A 43 7.92 8.57 0.93
N LYS A 44 8.34 7.98 2.05
CA LYS A 44 9.76 7.95 2.47
C LYS A 44 10.66 7.23 1.48
N ALA A 45 10.11 6.25 0.76
CA ALA A 45 10.82 5.54 -0.30
C ALA A 45 10.77 6.24 -1.67
N GLY A 46 10.18 7.44 -1.74
CA GLY A 46 10.14 8.29 -2.94
C GLY A 46 8.97 8.00 -3.89
N TYR A 47 7.97 7.23 -3.46
CA TYR A 47 6.78 6.96 -4.26
C TYR A 47 5.73 8.04 -4.05
N LYS A 48 5.10 8.48 -5.14
CA LYS A 48 3.91 9.34 -5.07
C LYS A 48 2.68 8.48 -4.87
N ILE A 49 1.80 8.93 -4.00
CA ILE A 49 0.54 8.25 -3.70
C ILE A 49 -0.56 9.06 -4.35
N VAL A 50 -1.34 8.37 -5.17
CA VAL A 50 -2.56 8.92 -5.77
C VAL A 50 -3.69 8.16 -5.09
N GLU A 51 -4.29 8.78 -4.06
CA GLU A 51 -5.53 8.26 -3.50
C GLU A 51 -6.65 8.59 -4.48
N GLU A 52 -7.43 7.59 -4.89
CA GLU A 52 -8.72 7.83 -5.52
C GLU A 52 -9.75 8.02 -4.38
N PRO A 53 -10.23 9.25 -4.13
CA PRO A 53 -11.29 9.46 -3.15
C PRO A 53 -12.57 8.82 -3.69
N GLY A 54 -13.00 7.71 -3.09
CA GLY A 54 -14.40 7.27 -3.22
C GLY A 54 -14.69 5.86 -3.70
N ARG A 55 -13.80 4.87 -3.56
CA ARG A 55 -14.22 3.47 -3.69
C ARG A 55 -14.73 2.93 -2.35
N LEU A 56 -15.92 3.39 -1.98
CA LEU A 56 -16.77 2.75 -0.97
C LEU A 56 -17.23 1.42 -1.57
N PHE A 57 -16.83 0.30 -0.96
CA PHE A 57 -17.44 -1.01 -1.21
C PHE A 57 -18.74 -1.13 -0.42
#